data_AF-B9TJV0-F1
#
_entry.id   AF-B9TJV0-F1
#
_cell.length_a   1.000
_cell.length_b   1.000
_cell.length_c   1.000
_cell.angle_alpha   90.00
_cell.angle_beta   90.00
_cell.angle_gamma   90.00
#
_symmetry.space_group_name_H-M   'P 1'
#
loop_
_entity.id
_entity.type
_entity.pdbx_description
1 polymer ?
#
loop_
_entity_poly.entity_id
_entity_poly.type
_entity_poly.pdbx_seq_one_letter_code
_entity_poly.pdbx_strand_id
1 'polypeptide(L)'
;MKSKLSVRAALAALLLGASALATTVASAAPAPPSAAEWAKRPAVSRVTMSPDGKHLAGVSSPDGEATIISVWNLDDLSKPPKTIGAPPRSTFTSVSFLKNDRIVVSMSQLYED
;
A
#
# COMPACT_ATOMS: atom_id res chain seq x y z
N MET A 1 -67.94 11.03 34.49
CA MET A 1 -67.01 12.17 34.65
C MET A 1 -65.67 11.61 35.11
N LYS A 2 -64.55 12.05 34.50
CA LYS A 2 -63.14 11.79 34.90
C LYS A 2 -62.66 10.35 34.60
N SER A 3 -61.91 10.10 33.51
CA SER A 3 -60.44 10.19 33.55
C SER A 3 -59.80 10.18 32.15
N LYS A 4 -60.13 11.13 31.26
CA LYS A 4 -59.41 11.30 29.96
C LYS A 4 -58.08 12.08 30.09
N LEU A 5 -57.51 12.18 31.30
CA LEU A 5 -56.39 13.10 31.58
C LEU A 5 -55.02 12.42 31.76
N SER A 6 -54.90 11.10 31.70
CA SER A 6 -53.58 10.44 31.90
C SER A 6 -52.86 10.06 30.61
N VAL A 7 -53.52 10.08 29.45
CA VAL A 7 -52.87 9.64 28.19
C VAL A 7 -52.11 10.77 27.50
N ARG A 8 -52.48 12.04 27.72
CA ARG A 8 -51.82 13.19 27.08
C ARG A 8 -50.50 13.59 27.75
N ALA A 9 -50.34 13.32 29.04
CA ALA A 9 -49.10 13.64 29.76
C ALA A 9 -47.94 12.68 29.41
N ALA A 10 -48.25 11.43 29.05
CA ALA A 10 -47.25 10.44 28.65
C ALA A 10 -46.65 10.69 27.26
N LEU A 11 -47.38 11.39 26.37
CA LEU A 11 -46.91 11.67 25.02
C LEU A 11 -46.03 12.92 24.92
N ALA A 12 -46.13 13.85 25.88
CA ALA A 12 -45.28 15.04 25.93
C ALA A 12 -43.88 14.75 26.49
N ALA A 13 -43.75 13.73 27.34
CA ALA A 13 -42.46 13.34 27.91
C ALA A 13 -41.57 12.55 26.93
N LEU A 14 -42.15 11.93 25.89
CA LEU A 14 -41.41 11.12 24.92
C LEU A 14 -40.81 11.94 23.77
N LEU A 15 -41.31 13.16 23.53
CA LEU A 15 -40.88 14.02 22.42
C LEU A 15 -39.74 15.00 22.79
N LEU A 16 -39.41 15.14 24.08
CA LEU A 16 -38.32 16.01 24.54
C LEU A 16 -36.98 15.28 24.71
N GLY A 17 -36.94 13.94 24.58
CA GLY A 17 -35.73 13.13 24.75
C GLY A 17 -34.96 12.79 23.47
N ALA A 18 -35.47 13.16 22.29
CA ALA A 18 -34.98 12.64 21.01
C ALA A 18 -33.90 13.51 20.32
N SER A 19 -33.48 14.65 20.90
CA SER A 19 -32.63 15.63 20.20
C SER A 19 -31.16 15.67 20.64
N ALA A 20 -30.71 14.81 21.55
CA ALA A 20 -29.39 14.93 22.16
C ALA A 20 -28.42 13.76 21.88
N LEU A 21 -28.37 13.22 20.66
CA LEU A 21 -27.29 12.30 20.25
C LEU A 21 -26.86 12.54 18.79
N ALA A 22 -26.70 13.81 18.40
CA ALA A 22 -25.84 14.11 17.26
C ALA A 22 -24.39 14.13 17.76
N THR A 23 -23.79 12.95 17.97
CA THR A 23 -22.34 12.86 18.16
C THR A 23 -21.68 13.30 16.87
N THR A 24 -21.22 14.55 16.84
CA THR A 24 -20.26 15.02 15.84
C THR A 24 -19.01 14.17 16.00
N VAL A 25 -18.82 13.18 15.13
CA VAL A 25 -17.53 12.50 14.99
C VAL A 25 -16.55 13.55 14.49
N ALA A 26 -15.76 14.12 15.40
CA ALA A 26 -14.65 14.99 15.03
C ALA A 26 -13.69 14.15 14.19
N SER A 27 -13.63 14.42 12.88
CA SER A 27 -12.64 13.81 12.00
C SER A 27 -11.27 14.32 12.43
N ALA A 28 -10.52 13.50 13.17
CA ALA A 28 -9.14 13.80 13.47
C ALA A 28 -8.37 13.99 12.14
N ALA A 29 -7.62 15.09 12.04
CA ALA A 29 -6.74 15.29 10.90
C ALA A 29 -5.73 14.13 10.83
N PRO A 30 -5.42 13.61 9.63
CA PRO A 30 -4.43 12.55 9.49
C PRO A 30 -3.10 13.02 10.08
N ALA A 31 -2.46 12.15 10.88
CA ALA A 31 -1.14 12.44 11.41
C ALA A 31 -0.16 12.64 10.25
N PRO A 32 0.80 13.57 10.38
CA PRO A 32 1.83 13.75 9.36
C PRO A 32 2.67 12.47 9.23
N PRO A 33 3.19 12.17 8.03
CA PRO A 33 4.10 11.04 7.85
C PRO A 33 5.32 11.15 8.75
N SER A 34 5.75 10.02 9.29
CA SER A 34 6.99 9.93 10.07
C SER A 34 8.22 10.13 9.19
N ALA A 35 9.35 10.55 9.79
CA ALA A 35 10.62 10.65 9.07
C ALA A 35 11.05 9.32 8.42
N ALA A 36 10.75 8.19 9.06
CA ALA A 36 11.05 6.86 8.54
C ALA A 36 10.32 6.55 7.24
N GLU A 37 9.10 7.07 7.04
CA GLU A 37 8.34 6.87 5.80
C GLU A 37 9.02 7.54 4.59
N TRP A 38 9.76 8.63 4.81
CA TRP A 38 10.54 9.29 3.77
C TRP A 38 11.84 8.56 3.42
N ALA A 39 12.34 7.71 4.32
CA ALA A 39 13.54 6.91 4.09
C ALA A 39 13.26 5.63 3.29
N LYS A 40 11.99 5.22 3.18
CA LYS A 40 11.61 4.01 2.45
C LYS A 40 11.96 4.10 0.98
N ARG A 41 12.45 2.98 0.44
CA ARG A 41 12.64 2.82 -1.00
C ARG A 41 11.30 2.76 -1.72
N PRO A 42 11.23 3.19 -3.00
CA PRO A 42 10.04 3.02 -3.81
C PRO A 42 9.63 1.55 -3.90
N ALA A 43 8.33 1.27 -3.84
CA ALA A 43 7.81 -0.08 -3.95
C ALA A 43 8.23 -0.76 -5.28
N VAL A 44 8.27 0.01 -6.37
CA VAL A 44 8.79 -0.41 -7.69
C VAL A 44 9.52 0.77 -8.34
N SER A 45 10.65 0.50 -8.98
CA SER A 45 11.47 1.47 -9.70
C SER A 45 12.26 0.81 -10.84
N ARG A 46 12.88 1.62 -11.70
CA ARG A 46 13.82 1.16 -12.76
C ARG A 46 13.23 0.05 -13.63
N VAL A 47 12.01 0.26 -14.12
CA VAL A 47 11.29 -0.72 -14.93
C VAL A 47 11.84 -0.80 -16.35
N THR A 48 11.82 -1.99 -16.92
CA THR A 48 12.28 -2.31 -18.27
C THR A 48 11.37 -3.38 -18.87
N MET A 49 11.12 -3.31 -20.17
CA MET A 49 10.29 -4.27 -20.90
C MET A 49 11.16 -5.20 -21.74
N SER A 50 10.78 -6.47 -21.85
CA SER A 50 11.45 -7.40 -22.76
C SER A 50 11.23 -7.00 -24.23
N PRO A 51 12.14 -7.38 -25.14
CA PRO A 51 11.98 -7.04 -26.56
C PRO A 51 10.69 -7.55 -27.21
N ASP A 52 10.15 -8.68 -26.74
CA ASP A 52 8.85 -9.21 -27.20
C ASP A 52 7.63 -8.59 -26.51
N GLY A 53 7.81 -7.68 -25.55
CA GLY A 53 6.73 -7.02 -24.83
C GLY A 53 5.95 -7.90 -23.86
N LYS A 54 6.37 -9.15 -23.61
CA LYS A 54 5.65 -10.10 -22.75
C LYS A 54 6.06 -10.05 -21.28
N HIS A 55 7.21 -9.45 -20.99
CA HIS A 55 7.75 -9.36 -19.64
C HIS A 55 8.08 -7.91 -19.28
N LEU A 56 7.75 -7.55 -18.05
CA LEU A 56 8.23 -6.33 -17.41
C LEU A 56 9.14 -6.75 -16.26
N ALA A 57 10.32 -6.15 -16.14
CA ALA A 57 11.20 -6.34 -15.00
C ALA A 57 11.41 -4.99 -14.30
N GLY A 58 11.66 -5.02 -12.99
CA GLY A 58 11.91 -3.81 -12.22
C GLY A 58 12.55 -4.11 -10.87
N VAL A 59 13.19 -3.09 -10.30
CA VAL A 59 13.70 -3.15 -8.93
C VAL A 59 12.54 -2.84 -7.99
N SER A 60 12.21 -3.77 -7.10
CA SER A 60 11.11 -3.64 -6.14
C SER A 60 11.62 -3.64 -4.71
N SER A 61 10.87 -3.01 -3.81
CA SER A 61 11.10 -3.03 -2.36
C SER A 61 9.77 -3.15 -1.63
N PRO A 62 9.26 -4.39 -1.44
CA PRO A 62 7.94 -4.61 -0.83
C PRO A 62 7.85 -4.14 0.63
N ASP A 63 8.97 -4.17 1.35
CA ASP A 63 9.10 -3.74 2.75
C ASP A 63 9.56 -2.28 2.88
N GLY A 64 9.99 -1.65 1.79
CA GLY A 64 10.60 -0.32 1.77
C GLY A 64 12.09 -0.31 2.16
N GLU A 65 12.69 -1.47 2.44
CA GLU A 65 14.06 -1.62 2.91
C GLU A 65 14.91 -2.45 1.93
N ALA A 66 14.62 -3.73 1.75
CA ALA A 66 15.39 -4.59 0.87
C ALA A 66 14.99 -4.39 -0.59
N THR A 67 15.94 -4.52 -1.53
CA THR A 67 15.62 -4.55 -2.96
C THR A 67 15.64 -5.96 -3.52
N ILE A 68 14.67 -6.24 -4.39
CA ILE A 68 14.55 -7.47 -5.18
C ILE A 68 14.36 -7.10 -6.66
N ILE A 69 14.65 -8.02 -7.57
CA ILE A 69 14.17 -7.91 -8.94
C ILE A 69 12.83 -8.64 -9.04
N SER A 70 11.81 -7.96 -9.54
CA SER A 70 10.51 -8.54 -9.86
C SER A 70 10.37 -8.61 -11.37
N VAL A 71 9.86 -9.74 -11.88
CA VAL A 71 9.55 -9.96 -13.30
C VAL A 71 8.08 -10.36 -13.43
N TRP A 72 7.29 -9.47 -14.01
CA TRP A 72 5.86 -9.65 -14.28
C TRP A 72 5.64 -10.27 -15.66
N ASN A 73 4.65 -11.16 -15.76
CA ASN A 73 4.12 -11.62 -17.04
C ASN A 73 3.00 -10.68 -17.49
N LEU A 74 3.18 -10.02 -18.62
CA LEU A 74 2.21 -9.06 -19.13
C LEU A 74 1.00 -9.73 -19.82
N ASP A 75 1.12 -11.00 -20.20
CA ASP A 75 -0.01 -11.78 -20.70
C ASP A 75 -0.99 -12.19 -19.57
N ASP A 76 -0.55 -12.17 -18.30
CA ASP A 76 -1.37 -12.51 -17.13
C ASP A 76 -0.85 -11.85 -15.84
N LEU A 77 -1.35 -10.66 -15.57
CA LEU A 77 -1.02 -9.86 -14.38
C LEU A 77 -1.73 -10.34 -13.10
N SER A 78 -2.61 -11.34 -13.18
CA SER A 78 -3.23 -11.92 -11.98
C SER A 78 -2.24 -12.77 -11.19
N LYS A 79 -1.17 -13.25 -11.84
CA LYS A 79 -0.11 -14.04 -11.21
C LYS A 79 0.90 -13.13 -10.51
N PRO A 80 1.46 -13.56 -9.36
CA PRO A 80 2.53 -12.83 -8.72
C PRO A 80 3.78 -12.80 -9.63
N PRO A 81 4.60 -11.73 -9.55
CA PRO A 81 5.84 -11.67 -10.29
C PRO A 81 6.81 -12.76 -9.82
N LYS A 82 7.71 -13.18 -10.71
CA LYS A 82 8.89 -13.94 -10.32
C LYS A 82 9.86 -13.00 -9.62
N THR A 83 10.37 -13.40 -8.46
CA THR A 83 11.28 -12.57 -7.65
C THR A 83 12.68 -13.15 -7.60
N ILE A 84 13.68 -12.29 -7.72
CA ILE A 84 15.10 -12.63 -7.51
C ILE A 84 15.59 -11.80 -6.33
N GLY A 85 15.99 -12.46 -5.26
CA GLY A 85 16.51 -11.81 -4.06
C GLY A 85 17.92 -11.27 -4.27
N ALA A 86 18.25 -10.17 -3.58
CA ALA A 86 19.61 -9.67 -3.54
C ALA A 86 20.51 -10.63 -2.74
N PRO A 87 21.78 -10.81 -3.14
CA PRO A 87 22.77 -11.44 -2.28
C PRO A 87 22.90 -10.73 -0.92
N PRO A 88 23.43 -11.39 0.12
CA PRO A 88 23.69 -10.76 1.40
C PRO A 88 24.49 -9.46 1.24
N ARG A 89 24.04 -8.42 1.93
CA ARG A 89 24.71 -7.09 1.95
C ARG A 89 24.79 -6.40 0.58
N SER A 90 23.93 -6.79 -0.36
CA SER A 90 23.83 -6.17 -1.68
C SER A 90 22.50 -5.43 -1.86
N THR A 91 22.51 -4.43 -2.73
CA THR A 91 21.33 -3.67 -3.14
C THR A 91 21.31 -3.60 -4.66
N PHE A 92 20.26 -4.13 -5.28
CA PHE A 92 20.02 -3.94 -6.72
C PHE A 92 19.75 -2.46 -7.03
N THR A 93 20.37 -1.96 -8.09
CA THR A 93 20.31 -0.56 -8.52
C THR A 93 19.66 -0.39 -9.89
N SER A 94 19.72 -1.42 -10.74
CA SER A 94 19.06 -1.44 -12.05
C SER A 94 18.86 -2.86 -12.58
N VAL A 95 17.96 -2.98 -13.56
CA VAL A 95 17.73 -4.18 -14.37
C VAL A 95 17.47 -3.77 -15.81
N SER A 96 17.98 -4.55 -16.76
CA SER A 96 17.69 -4.41 -18.20
C SER A 96 17.54 -5.78 -18.85
N PHE A 97 16.70 -5.88 -19.88
CA PHE A 97 16.68 -7.08 -20.72
C PHE A 97 17.83 -7.05 -21.72
N LEU A 98 18.59 -8.14 -21.78
CA LEU A 98 19.54 -8.42 -22.87
C LEU A 98 18.82 -9.10 -24.05
N LYS A 99 17.89 -10.01 -23.75
CA LYS A 99 16.97 -10.68 -24.68
C LYS A 99 15.79 -11.27 -23.88
N ASN A 100 14.77 -11.81 -24.54
CA ASN A 100 13.49 -12.20 -23.91
C ASN A 100 13.64 -13.07 -22.65
N ASP A 101 14.64 -13.94 -22.60
CA ASP A 101 14.91 -14.88 -21.50
C ASP A 101 16.08 -14.48 -20.59
N ARG A 102 16.67 -13.28 -20.78
CA ARG A 102 17.91 -12.91 -20.11
C ARG A 102 17.94 -11.46 -19.69
N ILE A 103 18.22 -11.24 -18.41
CA ILE A 103 18.38 -9.91 -17.82
C ILE A 103 19.83 -9.66 -17.41
N VAL A 104 20.22 -8.39 -17.42
CA VAL A 104 21.42 -7.87 -16.77
C VAL A 104 20.97 -7.09 -15.56
N VAL A 105 21.67 -7.30 -14.44
CA VAL A 105 21.36 -6.67 -13.16
C VAL A 105 22.61 -5.97 -12.65
N SER A 106 22.47 -4.73 -12.22
CA SER A 106 23.53 -4.01 -11.49
C SER A 106 23.19 -3.93 -10.02
N MET A 107 24.20 -4.08 -9.17
CA MET A 107 24.06 -3.96 -7.72
C MET A 107 25.27 -3.28 -7.11
N SER A 108 25.07 -2.62 -5.97
CA SER A 108 26.14 -2.31 -5.03
C SER A 108 26.20 -3.39 -3.95
N GLN A 109 27.39 -3.67 -3.46
CA GLN A 109 27.59 -4.55 -2.31
C GLN A 109 28.44 -3.81 -1.29
N LEU A 110 28.04 -3.92 -0.02
CA LEU A 110 28.84 -3.37 1.06
C LEU A 110 30.09 -4.24 1.24
N TYR A 111 31.26 -3.64 1.01
CA TYR A 111 32.56 -4.24 1.24
C TYR A 111 32.95 -4.14 2.72
N GLU A 112 33.59 -5.17 3.25
CA GLU A 112 34.21 -5.21 4.58
C GLU A 112 35.62 -5.79 4.45
N ASP A 113 36.54 -5.30 5.29
CA ASP A 113 37.91 -5.81 5.45
C ASP A 113 37.99 -6.96 6.47
#